data_AF-A7MYF9-F1
#
_entry.id   AF-A7MYF9-F1
#
_cell.length_a   1.000
_cell.length_b   1.000
_cell.length_c   1.000
_cell.angle_alpha   90.00
_cell.angle_beta   90.00
_cell.angle_gamma   90.00
#
_symmetry.space_group_name_H-M   'P 1'
#
loop_
_entity.id
_entity.type
_entity.pdbx_description
1 polymer ?
#
loop_
_entity_poly.entity_id
_entity_poly.type
_entity_poly.pdbx_seq_one_letter_code
_entity_poly.pdbx_strand_id
1 'polypeptide(L)'
;MISAQEIQVWSGIEYSTVAEINERFQEETGNTLAIREFDVNNIRSELLLAKQTGITVPDVIWVPSDFLGLHDYFDLAKIPPSWIEEKSIEPKALELVTVDGAIYGVPLGLGNHLVLYVNTKLTDDIQPTWETLLEKAKQGENALAMQYPNMYFLMSFVPMFSDRRPEPLTDIDVSALAAALKFYGALPEKGVVHDEVSQEQARAQFIQGKVPYLIDGDWALGELKQHFSTELKISSLLTDLQ
;
A
#
# COMPACT_ATOMS: atom_id res chain seq x y z
N MET A 1 -5.71 30.20 -30.73
CA MET A 1 -4.58 29.54 -30.06
C MET A 1 -5.09 29.09 -28.71
N ILE A 2 -5.06 27.79 -28.43
CA ILE A 2 -5.31 27.30 -27.07
C ILE A 2 -4.05 27.68 -26.28
N SER A 3 -4.17 28.44 -25.19
CA SER A 3 -3.00 28.74 -24.36
C SER A 3 -2.58 27.47 -23.63
N ALA A 4 -1.28 27.28 -23.44
CA ALA A 4 -0.76 26.23 -22.57
C ALA A 4 -1.43 26.34 -21.18
N GLN A 5 -1.96 25.23 -20.68
CA GLN A 5 -2.53 25.14 -19.34
C GLN A 5 -1.56 24.38 -18.42
N GLU A 6 -1.62 24.69 -17.13
CA GLU A 6 -0.96 23.92 -16.09
C GLU A 6 -2.02 23.11 -15.36
N ILE A 7 -1.86 21.79 -15.34
CA ILE A 7 -2.77 20.84 -14.66
C ILE A 7 -2.20 20.55 -13.28
N GLN A 8 -2.99 20.82 -12.25
CA GLN A 8 -2.61 20.54 -10.87
C GLN A 8 -2.88 19.07 -10.54
N VAL A 9 -1.84 18.34 -10.16
CA VAL A 9 -1.93 16.93 -9.76
C VAL A 9 -1.53 16.80 -8.30
N TRP A 10 -2.37 16.21 -7.47
CA TRP A 10 -1.98 15.84 -6.10
C TRP A 10 -1.76 14.33 -6.04
N SER A 11 -0.56 13.93 -5.63
CA SER A 11 -0.18 12.51 -5.56
C SER A 11 0.04 12.06 -4.12
N GLY A 12 -0.63 10.98 -3.75
CA GLY A 12 -0.36 10.24 -2.51
C GLY A 12 0.61 9.08 -2.72
N ILE A 13 1.16 8.94 -3.93
CA ILE A 13 2.06 7.86 -4.30
C ILE A 13 3.31 8.51 -4.93
N GLU A 14 4.48 8.17 -4.42
CA GLU A 14 5.76 8.67 -4.92
C GLU A 14 6.18 7.90 -6.17
N TYR A 15 6.66 8.60 -7.20
CA TYR A 15 7.20 7.96 -8.39
C TYR A 15 8.51 8.61 -8.84
N SER A 16 9.51 7.78 -9.05
CA SER A 16 10.80 8.19 -9.63
C SER A 16 10.69 8.66 -11.09
N THR A 17 9.55 8.43 -11.74
CA THR A 17 9.29 8.74 -13.16
C THR A 17 8.56 10.07 -13.40
N VAL A 18 8.28 10.87 -12.35
CA VAL A 18 7.54 12.14 -12.47
C VAL A 18 8.15 13.08 -13.51
N ALA A 19 9.48 13.20 -13.56
CA ALA A 19 10.16 14.05 -14.53
C ALA A 19 9.87 13.62 -15.98
N GLU A 20 9.98 12.32 -16.26
CA GLU A 20 9.71 11.76 -17.59
C GLU A 20 8.23 11.94 -18.00
N ILE A 21 7.31 11.77 -17.05
CA ILE A 21 5.87 12.00 -17.28
C ILE A 21 5.63 13.46 -17.67
N ASN A 22 6.22 14.41 -16.94
CA ASN A 22 6.07 15.84 -17.22
C ASN A 22 6.62 16.21 -18.61
N GLU A 23 7.82 15.75 -18.95
CA GLU A 23 8.46 16.02 -20.24
C GLU A 23 7.60 15.49 -21.39
N ARG A 24 7.21 14.21 -21.34
CA ARG A 24 6.40 13.59 -22.39
C ARG A 24 5.03 14.24 -22.52
N PHE A 25 4.37 14.56 -21.41
CA PHE A 25 3.07 15.24 -21.44
C PHE A 25 3.16 16.62 -22.11
N GLN A 26 4.23 17.36 -21.84
CA GLN A 26 4.46 18.66 -22.45
C GLN A 26 4.76 18.56 -23.94
N GLU A 27 5.58 17.59 -24.36
CA GLU A 27 5.89 17.36 -25.77
C GLU A 27 4.63 16.96 -26.57
N GLU A 28 3.80 16.09 -26.01
CA GLU A 28 2.61 15.55 -26.70
C GLU A 28 1.45 16.56 -26.75
N THR A 29 1.30 17.42 -25.73
CA THR A 29 0.09 18.25 -25.57
C THR A 29 0.33 19.75 -25.60
N GLY A 30 1.58 20.19 -25.35
CA GLY A 30 1.91 21.60 -25.13
C GLY A 30 1.47 22.17 -23.77
N ASN A 31 0.92 21.33 -22.88
CA ASN A 31 0.51 21.70 -21.52
C ASN A 31 1.54 21.22 -20.48
N THR A 32 1.41 21.65 -19.23
CA THR A 32 2.33 21.28 -18.14
C THR A 32 1.58 20.64 -16.98
N LEU A 33 2.29 19.85 -16.17
CA LEU A 33 1.76 19.28 -14.92
C LEU A 33 2.49 19.91 -13.73
N ALA A 34 1.73 20.33 -12.72
CA ALA A 34 2.24 20.72 -11.42
C ALA A 34 1.87 19.62 -10.42
N ILE A 35 2.81 18.71 -10.17
CA ILE A 35 2.60 17.56 -9.26
C ILE A 35 3.03 17.95 -7.86
N ARG A 36 2.09 17.91 -6.90
CA ARG A 36 2.35 18.07 -5.47
C ARG A 36 2.20 16.72 -4.80
N GLU A 37 3.30 16.25 -4.21
CA GLU A 37 3.33 14.99 -3.47
C GLU A 37 2.95 15.20 -2.01
N PHE A 38 2.26 14.22 -1.46
CA PHE A 38 1.83 14.16 -0.07
C PHE A 38 2.12 12.76 0.47
N ASP A 39 2.34 12.69 1.78
CA ASP A 39 2.31 11.41 2.49
C ASP A 39 0.94 10.73 2.27
N VAL A 40 0.95 9.45 1.88
CA VAL A 40 -0.26 8.67 1.59
C VAL A 40 -1.24 8.64 2.77
N ASN A 41 -0.75 8.71 4.00
CA ASN A 41 -1.57 8.72 5.21
C ASN A 41 -2.24 10.09 5.46
N ASN A 42 -1.69 11.16 4.90
CA ASN A 42 -2.15 12.54 5.12
C ASN A 42 -2.96 13.11 3.96
N ILE A 43 -2.72 12.66 2.72
CA ILE A 43 -3.34 13.26 1.53
C ILE A 43 -4.87 13.28 1.58
N ARG A 44 -5.50 12.30 2.23
CA ARG A 44 -6.96 12.29 2.42
C ARG A 44 -7.43 13.53 3.19
N SER A 45 -6.79 13.84 4.30
CA SER A 45 -7.11 15.02 5.11
C SER A 45 -6.86 16.31 4.34
N GLU A 46 -5.77 16.37 3.57
CA GLU A 46 -5.44 17.53 2.73
C GLU A 46 -6.48 17.76 1.63
N LEU A 47 -6.94 16.70 0.96
CA LEU A 47 -8.00 16.78 -0.05
C LEU A 47 -9.34 17.23 0.55
N LEU A 48 -9.70 16.72 1.73
CA LEU A 48 -10.92 17.15 2.43
C LEU A 48 -10.86 18.65 2.79
N LEU A 49 -9.73 19.12 3.30
CA LEU A 49 -9.52 20.54 3.62
C LEU A 49 -9.52 21.41 2.35
N ALA A 50 -8.88 20.96 1.27
CA ALA A 50 -8.89 21.61 -0.03
C ALA A 50 -10.33 21.80 -0.54
N LYS A 51 -11.13 20.73 -0.51
CA LYS A 51 -12.54 20.77 -0.92
C LYS A 51 -13.38 21.70 -0.04
N GLN A 52 -13.17 21.66 1.28
CA GLN A 52 -13.90 22.48 2.24
C GLN A 52 -13.58 23.97 2.09
N THR A 53 -12.32 24.32 1.83
CA THR A 53 -11.87 25.72 1.70
C THR A 53 -12.11 26.29 0.30
N GLY A 54 -12.08 25.45 -0.74
CA GLY A 54 -12.25 25.84 -2.14
C GLY A 54 -11.10 26.69 -2.71
N ILE A 55 -9.98 26.82 -2.00
CA ILE A 55 -8.88 27.70 -2.40
C ILE A 55 -7.98 27.03 -3.45
N THR A 56 -7.62 25.78 -3.23
CA THR A 56 -6.77 25.01 -4.16
C THR A 56 -7.23 23.58 -4.16
N VAL A 57 -7.90 23.17 -5.23
CA VAL A 57 -8.35 21.80 -5.47
C VAL A 57 -7.59 21.30 -6.72
N PRO A 58 -6.98 20.11 -6.69
CA PRO A 58 -6.30 19.58 -7.85
C PRO A 58 -7.28 19.25 -8.99
N ASP A 59 -6.79 19.32 -10.23
CA ASP A 59 -7.52 18.83 -11.40
C ASP A 59 -7.52 17.29 -11.44
N VAL A 60 -6.43 16.68 -10.98
CA VAL A 60 -6.24 15.22 -10.95
C VAL A 60 -5.71 14.79 -9.58
N ILE A 61 -6.28 13.72 -9.03
CA ILE A 61 -5.75 13.03 -7.86
C ILE A 61 -5.14 11.69 -8.28
N TRP A 62 -3.92 11.44 -7.82
CA TRP A 62 -3.27 10.14 -7.98
C TRP A 62 -3.14 9.49 -6.62
N VAL A 63 -4.06 8.57 -6.34
CA VAL A 63 -4.23 7.95 -5.02
C VAL A 63 -4.68 6.49 -5.16
N PRO A 64 -4.54 5.68 -4.11
CA PRO A 64 -5.16 4.36 -4.02
C PRO A 64 -6.69 4.41 -4.27
N SER A 65 -7.25 3.33 -4.81
CA SER A 65 -8.65 3.29 -5.26
C SER A 65 -9.69 3.39 -4.14
N ASP A 66 -9.33 3.13 -2.87
CA ASP A 66 -10.23 3.28 -1.72
C ASP A 66 -10.69 4.73 -1.50
N PHE A 67 -10.01 5.72 -2.10
CA PHE A 67 -10.46 7.11 -2.13
C PHE A 67 -11.76 7.32 -2.92
N LEU A 68 -12.10 6.40 -3.82
CA LEU A 68 -13.36 6.47 -4.58
C LEU A 68 -14.60 6.27 -3.70
N GLY A 69 -14.45 5.79 -2.46
CA GLY A 69 -15.50 5.84 -1.46
C GLY A 69 -15.99 7.28 -1.15
N LEU A 70 -15.18 8.30 -1.49
CA LEU A 70 -15.49 9.72 -1.33
C LEU A 70 -15.82 10.42 -2.66
N HIS A 71 -16.13 9.66 -3.73
CA HIS A 71 -16.34 10.23 -5.07
C HIS A 71 -17.39 11.34 -5.09
N ASP A 72 -18.54 11.16 -4.43
CA ASP A 72 -19.60 12.17 -4.30
C ASP A 72 -19.11 13.41 -3.53
N TYR A 73 -18.36 13.22 -2.45
CA TYR A 73 -17.87 14.34 -1.65
C TYR A 73 -16.90 15.23 -2.44
N PHE A 74 -16.05 14.63 -3.26
CA PHE A 74 -15.10 15.35 -4.08
C PHE A 74 -15.69 15.87 -5.40
N ASP A 75 -16.93 15.50 -5.75
CA ASP A 75 -17.53 15.71 -7.08
C ASP A 75 -16.65 15.14 -8.21
N LEU A 76 -16.15 13.91 -8.03
CA LEU A 76 -15.27 13.29 -9.04
C LEU A 76 -16.00 13.12 -10.37
N ALA A 77 -15.34 13.51 -11.46
CA ALA A 77 -15.88 13.32 -12.80
C ALA A 77 -15.83 11.83 -13.20
N LYS A 78 -16.89 11.38 -13.85
CA LYS A 78 -16.90 10.06 -14.51
C LYS A 78 -15.89 10.07 -15.64
N ILE A 79 -15.10 9.01 -15.76
CA ILE A 79 -14.20 8.84 -16.89
C ILE A 79 -15.05 8.54 -18.14
N PRO A 80 -14.90 9.32 -19.24
CA PRO A 80 -15.59 9.03 -20.47
C PRO A 80 -15.23 7.64 -20.99
N PRO A 81 -16.20 6.80 -21.43
CA PRO A 81 -15.90 5.48 -21.97
C PRO A 81 -14.93 5.51 -23.16
N SER A 82 -14.89 6.62 -23.91
CA SER A 82 -13.94 6.82 -25.01
C SER A 82 -12.48 6.96 -24.58
N TRP A 83 -12.20 7.19 -23.29
CA TRP A 83 -10.84 7.34 -22.77
C TRP A 83 -10.22 6.03 -22.29
N ILE A 84 -11.05 4.99 -22.08
CA ILE A 84 -10.63 3.70 -21.54
C ILE A 84 -11.08 2.59 -22.48
N GLU A 85 -10.13 1.72 -22.87
CA GLU A 85 -10.46 0.46 -23.50
C GLU A 85 -10.64 -0.63 -22.43
N GLU A 86 -11.86 -0.79 -21.90
CA GLU A 86 -12.13 -1.69 -20.75
C GLU A 86 -11.61 -3.12 -20.95
N LYS A 87 -11.63 -3.63 -22.19
CA LYS A 87 -11.18 -4.99 -22.51
C LYS A 87 -9.67 -5.18 -22.42
N SER A 88 -8.89 -4.10 -22.44
CA SER A 88 -7.43 -4.15 -22.26
C SER A 88 -7.01 -3.98 -20.80
N ILE A 89 -7.95 -3.68 -19.90
CA ILE A 89 -7.71 -3.51 -18.47
C ILE A 89 -7.97 -4.83 -17.74
N GLU A 90 -7.14 -5.11 -16.74
CA GLU A 90 -7.33 -6.26 -15.87
C GLU A 90 -8.68 -6.14 -15.11
N PRO A 91 -9.54 -7.18 -15.13
CA PRO A 91 -10.90 -7.10 -14.58
C PRO A 91 -10.99 -6.61 -13.13
N LYS A 92 -10.09 -7.04 -12.23
CA LYS A 92 -10.06 -6.58 -10.84
C LYS A 92 -9.68 -5.10 -10.74
N ALA A 93 -8.76 -4.63 -11.57
CA ALA A 93 -8.41 -3.20 -11.62
C ALA A 93 -9.61 -2.36 -12.05
N LEU A 94 -10.37 -2.81 -13.05
CA LEU A 94 -11.58 -2.14 -13.51
C LEU A 94 -12.68 -2.14 -12.44
N GLU A 95 -12.86 -3.26 -11.73
CA GLU A 95 -13.78 -3.38 -10.59
C GLU A 95 -13.45 -2.34 -9.51
N LEU A 96 -12.18 -2.20 -9.15
CA LEU A 96 -11.72 -1.30 -8.08
C LEU A 96 -11.90 0.19 -8.38
N VAL A 97 -12.02 0.58 -9.65
CA VAL A 97 -12.24 1.97 -10.07
C VAL A 97 -13.71 2.28 -10.41
N THR A 98 -14.60 1.30 -10.27
CA THR A 98 -16.02 1.42 -10.63
C THR A 98 -16.88 1.57 -9.36
N VAL A 99 -17.67 2.64 -9.30
CA VAL A 99 -18.64 2.88 -8.22
C VAL A 99 -20.00 3.17 -8.84
N ASP A 100 -21.05 2.54 -8.34
CA ASP A 100 -22.43 2.68 -8.83
C ASP A 100 -22.58 2.55 -10.36
N GLY A 101 -21.80 1.62 -10.94
CA GLY A 101 -21.80 1.32 -12.38
C GLY A 101 -21.10 2.36 -13.26
N ALA A 102 -20.35 3.31 -12.68
CA ALA A 102 -19.55 4.28 -13.41
C ALA A 102 -18.06 4.21 -13.01
N ILE A 103 -17.18 4.41 -13.99
CA ILE A 103 -15.73 4.44 -13.78
C ILE A 103 -15.35 5.86 -13.34
N TYR A 104 -14.67 5.97 -12.19
CA TYR A 104 -14.23 7.26 -11.62
C TYR A 104 -12.71 7.43 -11.58
N GLY A 105 -11.95 6.45 -12.06
CA GLY A 105 -10.48 6.52 -12.13
C GLY A 105 -9.93 5.70 -13.29
N VAL A 106 -8.71 6.04 -13.71
CA VAL A 106 -7.94 5.25 -14.68
C VAL A 106 -6.96 4.38 -13.87
N PRO A 107 -7.09 3.05 -13.90
CA PRO A 107 -6.19 2.19 -13.15
C PRO A 107 -4.80 2.18 -13.79
N LEU A 108 -3.78 2.55 -13.03
CA LEU A 108 -2.38 2.60 -13.50
C LEU A 108 -1.58 1.34 -13.12
N GLY A 109 -2.02 0.63 -12.08
CA GLY A 109 -1.39 -0.59 -11.62
C GLY A 109 -2.20 -1.26 -10.53
N LEU A 110 -2.02 -2.57 -10.40
CA LEU A 110 -2.40 -3.33 -9.23
C LEU A 110 -1.16 -3.52 -8.36
N GLY A 111 -1.34 -3.45 -7.05
CA GLY A 111 -0.25 -3.50 -6.09
C GLY A 111 -0.78 -3.07 -4.73
N ASN A 112 0.08 -2.45 -3.93
CA ASN A 112 -0.22 -2.12 -2.55
C ASN A 112 -0.56 -3.40 -1.79
N HIS A 113 0.39 -4.35 -1.81
CA HIS A 113 0.28 -5.65 -1.16
C HIS A 113 1.44 -5.84 -0.19
N LEU A 114 1.11 -6.18 1.05
CA LEU A 114 2.10 -6.66 2.00
C LEU A 114 2.56 -8.06 1.62
N VAL A 115 3.87 -8.27 1.68
CA VAL A 115 4.54 -9.53 1.39
C VAL A 115 5.54 -9.85 2.48
N LEU A 116 6.03 -11.10 2.50
CA LEU A 116 7.15 -11.49 3.33
C LEU A 116 8.43 -11.43 2.51
N TYR A 117 9.36 -10.56 2.91
CA TYR A 117 10.74 -10.55 2.43
C TYR A 117 11.61 -11.42 3.34
N VAL A 118 12.44 -12.26 2.72
CA VAL A 118 13.34 -13.20 3.42
C VAL A 118 14.78 -12.95 2.98
N ASN A 119 15.67 -12.81 3.95
CA ASN A 119 17.11 -12.70 3.74
C ASN A 119 17.76 -14.08 3.91
N THR A 120 18.07 -14.75 2.79
CA THR A 120 18.62 -16.11 2.83
C THR A 120 20.09 -16.18 3.26
N LYS A 121 20.72 -15.05 3.62
CA LYS A 121 22.02 -15.07 4.33
C LYS A 121 21.87 -15.47 5.79
N LEU A 122 20.65 -15.34 6.34
CA LEU A 122 20.36 -15.53 7.77
C LEU A 122 19.46 -16.75 8.04
N THR A 123 18.73 -17.24 7.04
CA THR A 123 17.82 -18.37 7.19
C THR A 123 17.60 -19.10 5.86
N ASP A 124 17.37 -20.41 5.91
CA ASP A 124 16.89 -21.19 4.76
C ASP A 124 15.36 -21.40 4.78
N ASP A 125 14.70 -21.03 5.89
CA ASP A 125 13.24 -21.11 6.01
C ASP A 125 12.59 -19.90 5.34
N ILE A 126 12.04 -20.12 4.14
CA ILE A 126 11.41 -19.08 3.31
C ILE A 126 9.93 -18.85 3.63
N GLN A 127 9.32 -19.68 4.49
CA GLN A 127 7.91 -19.57 4.86
C GLN A 127 7.76 -19.92 6.36
N PRO A 128 8.28 -19.05 7.26
CA PRO A 128 8.13 -19.25 8.69
C PRO A 128 6.65 -19.26 9.11
N THR A 129 6.37 -19.88 10.24
CA THR A 129 5.05 -19.80 10.91
C THR A 129 5.08 -18.78 12.04
N TRP A 130 3.90 -18.31 12.46
CA TRP A 130 3.81 -17.41 13.61
C TRP A 130 4.32 -18.08 14.90
N GLU A 131 4.09 -19.38 15.09
CA GLU A 131 4.59 -20.16 16.22
C GLU A 131 6.12 -20.12 16.27
N THR A 132 6.77 -20.32 15.12
CA THR A 132 8.24 -20.30 15.03
C THR A 132 8.79 -18.92 15.40
N LEU A 133 8.16 -17.84 14.92
CA LEU A 133 8.55 -16.47 15.29
C LEU A 133 8.32 -16.19 16.78
N LEU A 134 7.21 -16.68 17.34
CA LEU A 134 6.88 -16.55 18.76
C LEU A 134 7.85 -17.34 19.66
N GLU A 135 8.29 -18.51 19.23
CA GLU A 135 9.29 -19.31 19.95
C GLU A 135 10.66 -18.64 19.97
N LYS A 136 11.09 -18.09 18.82
CA LYS A 136 12.32 -17.28 18.75
C LYS A 136 12.26 -16.09 19.69
N ALA A 137 11.15 -15.36 19.68
CA ALA A 137 10.97 -14.21 20.56
C ALA A 137 11.00 -14.59 22.06
N LYS A 138 10.44 -15.73 22.45
CA LYS A 138 10.55 -16.28 23.83
C LYS A 138 12.00 -16.58 24.24
N GLN A 139 12.87 -16.88 23.28
CA GLN A 139 14.30 -17.10 23.51
C GLN A 139 15.10 -15.78 23.52
N GLY A 140 14.45 -14.64 23.33
CA GLY A 140 15.09 -13.32 23.22
C GLY A 140 15.61 -13.01 21.81
N GLU A 141 15.27 -13.80 20.81
CA GLU A 141 15.63 -13.57 19.41
C GLU A 141 14.49 -12.84 18.68
N ASN A 142 14.73 -11.58 18.28
CA ASN A 142 13.85 -10.91 17.34
C ASN A 142 14.21 -11.37 15.91
N ALA A 143 13.24 -11.98 15.21
CA ALA A 143 13.44 -12.52 13.88
C ALA A 143 12.68 -11.76 12.77
N LEU A 144 11.81 -10.82 13.14
CA LEU A 144 10.89 -10.14 12.20
C LEU A 144 10.95 -8.62 12.39
N ALA A 145 11.21 -7.90 11.31
CA ALA A 145 10.94 -6.47 11.23
C ALA A 145 9.60 -6.22 10.54
N MET A 146 8.82 -5.27 11.05
CA MET A 146 7.56 -4.82 10.47
C MET A 146 7.25 -3.42 11.00
N GLN A 147 6.57 -2.59 10.21
CA GLN A 147 6.00 -1.35 10.74
C GLN A 147 4.95 -1.67 11.82
N TYR A 148 5.05 -1.02 12.97
CA TYR A 148 4.14 -1.22 14.08
C TYR A 148 4.04 0.02 14.98
N PRO A 149 2.84 0.42 15.43
CA PRO A 149 1.53 -0.07 15.01
C PRO A 149 1.12 0.56 13.68
N ASN A 150 0.40 -0.17 12.84
CA ASN A 150 -0.19 0.37 11.62
C ASN A 150 -1.46 -0.41 11.23
N MET A 151 -2.54 0.31 10.93
CA MET A 151 -3.85 -0.30 10.64
C MET A 151 -3.89 -1.05 9.31
N TYR A 152 -3.18 -0.56 8.30
CA TYR A 152 -3.05 -1.25 7.03
C TYR A 152 -2.31 -2.60 7.20
N PHE A 153 -1.27 -2.62 8.05
CA PHE A 153 -0.58 -3.86 8.42
C PHE A 153 -1.45 -4.78 9.29
N LEU A 154 -2.21 -4.24 10.26
CA LEU A 154 -3.17 -5.03 11.04
C LEU A 154 -4.16 -5.77 10.12
N MET A 155 -4.66 -5.12 9.07
CA MET A 155 -5.65 -5.72 8.19
C MET A 155 -5.17 -6.98 7.48
N SER A 156 -3.85 -7.18 7.32
CA SER A 156 -3.32 -8.43 6.76
C SER A 156 -3.42 -9.63 7.70
N PHE A 157 -3.71 -9.41 8.98
CA PHE A 157 -3.89 -10.48 9.98
C PHE A 157 -5.35 -10.96 10.07
N VAL A 158 -6.32 -10.13 9.65
CA VAL A 158 -7.75 -10.50 9.73
C VAL A 158 -8.07 -11.80 8.99
N PRO A 159 -7.54 -12.07 7.78
CA PRO A 159 -7.78 -13.34 7.08
C PRO A 159 -7.27 -14.59 7.82
N MET A 160 -6.34 -14.46 8.78
CA MET A 160 -5.89 -15.60 9.60
C MET A 160 -6.98 -16.09 10.57
N PHE A 161 -7.94 -15.23 10.89
CA PHE A 161 -9.00 -15.49 11.88
C PHE A 161 -10.38 -15.55 11.25
N SER A 162 -10.47 -15.57 9.92
CA SER A 162 -11.73 -15.61 9.18
C SER A 162 -11.75 -16.75 8.17
N ASP A 163 -12.82 -17.52 8.16
CA ASP A 163 -13.10 -18.52 7.13
C ASP A 163 -13.49 -17.89 5.77
N ARG A 164 -13.64 -16.56 5.73
CA ARG A 164 -14.01 -15.80 4.52
C ARG A 164 -12.77 -15.23 3.83
N ARG A 165 -12.46 -15.72 2.62
CA ARG A 165 -11.68 -15.01 1.59
C ARG A 165 -12.61 -14.72 0.40
N PRO A 166 -12.32 -13.76 -0.50
CA PRO A 166 -11.97 -12.35 -0.34
C PRO A 166 -13.18 -11.50 -0.81
N GLU A 167 -14.37 -11.72 -0.26
CA GLU A 167 -15.50 -10.83 -0.56
C GLU A 167 -15.34 -9.52 0.22
N PRO A 168 -15.81 -8.38 -0.30
CA PRO A 168 -15.86 -7.13 0.47
C PRO A 168 -16.55 -7.40 1.80
N LEU A 169 -15.82 -7.24 2.91
CA LEU A 169 -16.35 -7.34 4.26
C LEU A 169 -17.28 -6.15 4.49
N THR A 170 -18.54 -6.26 4.04
CA THR A 170 -19.59 -5.30 4.38
C THR A 170 -20.05 -5.50 5.83
N ASP A 171 -19.97 -6.75 6.30
CA ASP A 171 -20.06 -7.14 7.70
C ASP A 171 -18.67 -7.57 8.18
N ILE A 172 -17.96 -6.68 8.88
CA ILE A 172 -16.79 -7.08 9.65
C ILE A 172 -17.26 -8.16 10.62
N ASP A 173 -16.74 -9.38 10.47
CA ASP A 173 -16.88 -10.37 11.52
C ASP A 173 -16.11 -9.85 12.73
N VAL A 174 -16.87 -9.29 13.67
CA VAL A 174 -16.34 -8.69 14.90
C VAL A 174 -15.49 -9.71 15.66
N SER A 175 -15.74 -11.02 15.50
CA SER A 175 -14.93 -12.05 16.13
C SER A 175 -13.54 -12.20 15.49
N ALA A 176 -13.45 -12.22 14.16
CA ALA A 176 -12.19 -12.31 13.42
C ALA A 176 -11.34 -11.04 13.60
N LEU A 177 -11.94 -9.86 13.49
CA LEU A 177 -11.23 -8.60 13.73
C LEU A 177 -10.78 -8.50 15.18
N ALA A 178 -11.62 -8.88 16.16
CA ALA A 178 -11.20 -8.88 17.56
C ALA A 178 -10.07 -9.88 17.82
N ALA A 179 -10.05 -11.04 17.16
CA ALA A 179 -8.97 -12.00 17.26
C ALA A 179 -7.67 -11.45 16.65
N ALA A 180 -7.75 -10.84 15.46
CA ALA A 180 -6.61 -10.17 14.82
C ALA A 180 -6.06 -9.03 15.67
N LEU A 181 -6.92 -8.17 16.23
CA LEU A 181 -6.53 -7.09 17.15
C LEU A 181 -5.83 -7.63 18.40
N LYS A 182 -6.35 -8.69 19.01
CA LYS A 182 -5.72 -9.33 20.17
C LYS A 182 -4.35 -9.92 19.81
N PHE A 183 -4.25 -10.60 18.68
CA PHE A 183 -3.00 -11.21 18.24
C PHE A 183 -1.95 -10.16 17.91
N TYR A 184 -2.30 -9.19 17.06
CA TYR A 184 -1.43 -8.09 16.65
C TYR A 184 -1.02 -7.21 17.85
N GLY A 185 -1.96 -6.90 18.74
CA GLY A 185 -1.71 -6.15 19.97
C GLY A 185 -0.74 -6.85 20.93
N ALA A 186 -0.67 -8.18 20.90
CA ALA A 186 0.23 -8.96 21.75
C ALA A 186 1.64 -9.14 21.16
N LEU A 187 1.90 -8.77 19.89
CA LEU A 187 3.20 -8.98 19.26
C LEU A 187 4.37 -8.26 19.99
N PRO A 188 4.23 -7.00 20.45
CA PRO A 188 5.28 -6.32 21.19
C PRO A 188 5.55 -6.94 22.55
N GLU A 189 4.50 -7.28 23.30
CA GLU A 189 4.62 -7.94 24.61
C GLU A 189 5.34 -9.28 24.53
N LYS A 190 5.18 -9.97 23.39
CA LYS A 190 5.84 -11.25 23.11
C LYS A 190 7.24 -11.10 22.50
N GLY A 191 7.70 -9.88 22.21
CA GLY A 191 9.02 -9.59 21.66
C GLY A 191 9.18 -9.90 20.17
N VAL A 192 8.08 -10.09 19.43
CA VAL A 192 8.11 -10.42 18.00
C VAL A 192 8.39 -9.18 17.15
N VAL A 193 7.84 -8.03 17.56
CA VAL A 193 8.09 -6.72 16.95
C VAL A 193 8.34 -5.71 18.06
N HIS A 194 8.89 -4.55 17.73
CA HIS A 194 9.01 -3.43 18.67
C HIS A 194 7.91 -2.41 18.40
N ASP A 195 7.52 -1.67 19.44
CA ASP A 195 6.57 -0.58 19.32
C ASP A 195 7.22 0.64 18.66
N GLU A 196 6.39 1.52 18.08
CA GLU A 196 6.81 2.77 17.41
C GLU A 196 7.87 2.60 16.31
N VAL A 197 7.79 1.50 15.54
CA VAL A 197 8.69 1.21 14.42
C VAL A 197 8.08 1.70 13.10
N SER A 198 8.77 2.63 12.42
CA SER A 198 8.43 3.05 11.06
C SER A 198 8.83 2.01 10.01
N GLN A 199 8.31 2.10 8.78
CA GLN A 199 8.73 1.19 7.72
C GLN A 199 10.21 1.35 7.38
N GLU A 200 10.74 2.58 7.37
CA GLU A 200 12.16 2.86 7.11
C GLU A 200 13.04 2.19 8.18
N GLN A 201 12.62 2.26 9.44
CA GLN A 201 13.32 1.60 10.54
C GLN A 201 13.26 0.07 10.42
N ALA A 202 12.11 -0.48 10.04
CA ALA A 202 11.95 -1.92 9.79
C ALA A 202 12.84 -2.39 8.63
N ARG A 203 12.81 -1.68 7.49
CA ARG A 203 13.67 -1.95 6.33
C ARG A 203 15.15 -1.86 6.69
N ALA A 204 15.55 -0.84 7.46
CA ALA A 204 16.93 -0.69 7.91
C ALA A 204 17.41 -1.88 8.75
N GLN A 205 16.57 -2.44 9.64
CA GLN A 205 16.92 -3.64 10.42
C GLN A 205 17.18 -4.84 9.51
N PHE A 206 16.32 -5.04 8.51
CA PHE A 206 16.45 -6.12 7.54
C PHE A 206 17.67 -5.96 6.63
N ILE A 207 17.88 -4.77 6.05
CA ILE A 207 19.02 -4.43 5.20
C ILE A 207 20.36 -4.59 5.94
N GLN A 208 20.39 -4.20 7.23
CA GLN A 208 21.58 -4.36 8.07
C GLN A 208 21.82 -5.81 8.52
N GLY A 209 20.97 -6.76 8.12
CA GLY A 209 21.10 -8.18 8.48
C GLY A 209 20.84 -8.47 9.96
N LYS A 210 20.04 -7.64 10.64
CA LYS A 210 19.68 -7.87 12.05
C LYS A 210 18.58 -8.90 12.22
N VAL A 211 17.71 -9.03 11.22
CA VAL A 211 16.58 -9.95 11.21
C VAL A 211 16.51 -10.70 9.87
N PRO A 212 16.13 -12.00 9.87
CA PRO A 212 15.95 -12.78 8.65
C PRO A 212 14.68 -12.43 7.87
N TYR A 213 13.67 -11.83 8.52
CA TYR A 213 12.35 -11.59 7.93
C TYR A 213 11.94 -10.11 8.00
N LEU A 214 11.26 -9.65 6.96
CA LEU A 214 10.61 -8.34 6.90
C LEU A 214 9.20 -8.51 6.32
N ILE A 215 8.18 -8.02 7.02
CA ILE A 215 6.86 -7.77 6.42
C ILE A 215 6.82 -6.30 6.02
N ASP A 216 6.69 -6.05 4.72
CA ASP A 216 6.53 -4.71 4.13
C ASP A 216 5.78 -4.83 2.80
N GLY A 217 5.44 -3.69 2.20
CA GLY A 217 4.74 -3.66 0.91
C GLY A 217 5.65 -3.90 -0.29
N ASP A 218 5.04 -4.23 -1.42
CA ASP A 218 5.69 -4.43 -2.71
C ASP A 218 6.53 -3.23 -3.19
N TRP A 219 6.18 -2.02 -2.73
CA TRP A 219 6.95 -0.79 -2.95
C TRP A 219 8.38 -0.84 -2.39
N ALA A 220 8.63 -1.64 -1.34
CA ALA A 220 9.97 -1.79 -0.76
C ALA A 220 10.95 -2.53 -1.69
N LEU A 221 10.45 -3.28 -2.68
CA LEU A 221 11.28 -4.12 -3.54
C LEU A 221 12.38 -3.34 -4.28
N GLY A 222 12.08 -2.11 -4.70
CA GLY A 222 13.04 -1.25 -5.41
C GLY A 222 14.27 -0.92 -4.55
N GLU A 223 14.06 -0.55 -3.28
CA GLU A 223 15.12 -0.29 -2.30
C GLU A 223 15.87 -1.59 -1.97
N LEU A 224 15.14 -2.65 -1.63
CA LEU A 224 15.75 -3.93 -1.22
C LEU A 224 16.67 -4.52 -2.29
N LYS A 225 16.32 -4.39 -3.58
CA LYS A 225 17.16 -4.84 -4.71
C LYS A 225 18.48 -4.07 -4.86
N GLN A 226 18.63 -2.91 -4.22
CA GLN A 226 19.91 -2.17 -4.20
C GLN A 226 20.90 -2.80 -3.21
N HIS A 227 20.39 -3.52 -2.21
CA HIS A 227 21.18 -4.12 -1.14
C HIS A 227 21.34 -5.65 -1.26
N PHE A 228 20.39 -6.30 -1.94
CA PHE A 228 20.34 -7.75 -2.08
C PHE A 228 20.28 -8.19 -3.55
N SER A 229 20.81 -9.37 -3.85
CA SER A 229 20.74 -9.98 -5.18
C SER A 229 19.95 -11.28 -5.10
N THR A 230 20.62 -12.43 -5.19
CA THR A 230 19.98 -13.75 -5.17
C THR A 230 19.48 -14.17 -3.79
N GLU A 231 19.92 -13.45 -2.74
CA GLU A 231 19.63 -13.75 -1.34
C GLU A 231 18.30 -13.16 -0.86
N LEU A 232 17.66 -12.28 -1.64
CA LEU A 232 16.33 -11.79 -1.34
C LEU A 232 15.29 -12.77 -1.92
N LYS A 233 14.44 -13.33 -1.06
CA LYS A 233 13.24 -14.06 -1.46
C LYS A 233 11.99 -13.28 -1.06
N ILE A 234 10.93 -13.47 -1.83
CA ILE A 234 9.61 -12.91 -1.58
C ILE A 234 8.65 -14.09 -1.49
N SER A 235 7.92 -14.14 -0.39
CA SER A 235 6.94 -15.19 -0.10
C SER A 235 5.59 -14.57 0.27
N SER A 236 4.55 -15.39 0.28
CA SER A 236 3.24 -14.99 0.82
C SER A 236 3.34 -14.68 2.30
N LEU A 237 2.48 -13.77 2.78
CA LEU A 237 2.33 -13.53 4.21
C LEU A 237 2.01 -14.82 4.98
N LEU A 238 2.38 -14.84 6.25
CA LEU A 238 2.13 -15.94 7.16
C LEU A 238 0.62 -16.03 7.44
N THR A 239 -0.02 -17.12 7.02
CA THR A 239 -1.48 -17.29 7.14
C THR A 239 -1.93 -18.20 8.28
N ASP A 240 -1.03 -18.97 8.86
CA ASP A 240 -1.40 -20.09 9.71
C ASP A 240 -1.05 -19.80 11.18
N LEU A 241 -2.02 -20.09 12.04
CA LEU A 241 -1.79 -20.38 13.46
C LEU A 241 -2.09 -21.87 13.64
N GLN A 242 -1.10 -22.68 13.99
CA GLN A 242 -1.31 -24.11 14.28
C GLN A 242 -1.64 -24.34 15.76
#